data_AF-A0A7T5E381-F1
#
_entry.id   AF-A0A7T5E381-F1
#
_cell.length_a   1.000
_cell.length_b   1.000
_cell.length_c   1.000
_cell.angle_alpha   90.00
_cell.angle_beta   90.00
_cell.angle_gamma   90.00
#
_symmetry.space_group_name_H-M   'P 1'
#
loop_
_entity.id
_entity.type
_entity.pdbx_description
1 polymer ?
#
loop_
_entity_poly.entity_id
_entity_poly.type
_entity_poly.pdbx_seq_one_letter_code
_entity_poly.pdbx_strand_id
1 'polypeptide(L)'
;MNVPPNRQQVTDYALGLGFHRVGIAAVEASPSDTEQTAADHLQQWIKEGYQADMAWMDSPKRQNVRQVLPGVRSIICVALNYYTPHPQPTDPAQGKISRYARGRDYHRVLHKRLKALSDWLEQEAQAAGHPVQVRYYADTGPVQDKFWAQQAGLGWLAKNGNVITRQYGSWVFLGELLTTLELEPDRPHPNHCGTCTRCLDACPTGAITQPYVVDANRCIAYHTIENRADTLPDTIVPHLKNWVAGCDICQEVCPWNIRFAQPTDVAEFQPYPHHLSPSLADLAQISEAEWDERFRASALRRIKPAMWRRNAQAILQNGEPSSP
;
A
#
# COMPACT_ATOMS: atom_id res chain seq x y z
N MET A 1 32.26 24.04 11.24
CA MET A 1 32.05 23.14 10.09
C MET A 1 30.60 22.71 10.16
N ASN A 2 29.80 23.00 9.14
CA ASN A 2 28.42 22.54 9.10
C ASN A 2 28.44 21.01 9.00
N VAL A 3 27.70 20.34 9.88
CA VAL A 3 27.56 18.88 9.89
C VAL A 3 26.33 18.54 9.01
N PRO A 4 26.35 17.47 8.20
CA PRO A 4 25.16 17.07 7.45
C PRO A 4 23.98 16.79 8.39
N PRO A 5 22.73 16.82 7.87
CA PRO A 5 21.54 16.55 8.67
C PRO A 5 21.65 15.23 9.44
N ASN A 6 21.40 15.29 10.75
CA ASN A 6 21.32 14.09 11.58
C ASN A 6 19.90 13.48 11.58
N ARG A 7 19.76 12.27 12.15
CA ARG A 7 18.49 11.54 12.27
C ARG A 7 17.35 12.41 12.80
N GLN A 8 17.59 13.22 13.83
CA GLN A 8 16.56 14.04 14.46
C GLN A 8 16.07 15.14 13.52
N GLN A 9 16.98 15.85 12.85
CA GLN A 9 16.62 16.91 11.89
C GLN A 9 15.81 16.35 10.71
N VAL A 10 16.20 15.19 10.18
CA VAL A 10 15.45 14.50 9.11
C VAL A 10 14.05 14.14 9.58
N THR A 11 13.94 13.60 10.80
CA THR A 11 12.65 13.21 11.40
C THR A 11 11.74 14.42 11.57
N ASP A 12 12.24 15.50 12.18
CA ASP A 12 11.46 16.70 12.44
C ASP A 12 11.01 17.38 11.14
N TYR A 13 11.88 17.43 10.12
CA TYR A 13 11.50 17.97 8.81
C TYR A 13 10.41 17.13 8.15
N ALA A 14 10.55 15.81 8.13
CA ALA A 14 9.54 14.92 7.56
C ALA A 14 8.19 14.99 8.31
N LEU A 15 8.21 15.07 9.64
CA LEU A 15 6.99 15.32 10.43
C LEU A 15 6.38 16.70 10.12
N GLY A 16 7.22 17.74 9.94
CA GLY A 16 6.79 19.08 9.52
C GLY A 16 6.14 19.13 8.13
N LEU A 17 6.48 18.18 7.24
CA LEU A 17 5.80 17.97 5.96
C LEU A 17 4.46 17.23 6.09
N GLY A 18 4.07 16.86 7.32
CA GLY A 18 2.81 16.23 7.65
C GLY A 18 2.81 14.71 7.55
N PHE A 19 3.97 14.04 7.44
CA PHE A 19 4.02 12.58 7.63
C PHE A 19 3.66 12.23 9.08
N HIS A 20 2.87 11.18 9.28
CA HIS A 20 2.46 10.78 10.64
C HIS A 20 3.50 9.93 11.35
N ARG A 21 4.35 9.26 10.57
CA ARG A 21 5.45 8.42 11.05
C ARG A 21 6.66 8.58 10.14
N VAL A 22 7.83 8.50 10.77
CA VAL A 22 9.14 8.48 10.12
C VAL A 22 9.96 7.44 10.85
N GLY A 23 10.77 6.71 10.11
CA GLY A 23 11.78 5.83 10.67
C GLY A 23 12.89 5.61 9.66
N ILE A 24 14.07 5.24 10.16
CA ILE A 24 15.27 5.13 9.34
C ILE A 24 15.84 3.73 9.45
N ALA A 25 16.10 3.08 8.31
CA ALA A 25 16.87 1.84 8.24
C ALA A 25 18.26 2.11 7.68
N ALA A 26 19.28 1.48 8.27
CA ALA A 26 20.63 1.48 7.71
C ALA A 26 20.75 0.47 6.56
N VAL A 27 21.61 0.77 5.60
CA VAL A 27 21.96 -0.12 4.50
C VAL A 27 23.48 -0.27 4.44
N GLU A 28 23.95 -1.48 4.69
CA GLU A 28 25.37 -1.80 4.65
C GLU A 28 25.89 -2.01 3.22
N ALA A 29 27.20 -2.11 3.02
CA ALA A 29 27.78 -2.34 1.69
C ALA A 29 27.29 -3.66 1.04
N SER A 30 27.07 -4.69 1.85
CA SER A 30 26.54 -5.98 1.45
C SER A 30 25.19 -6.26 2.12
N PRO A 31 24.28 -7.02 1.49
CA PRO A 31 23.01 -7.40 2.11
C PRO A 31 23.22 -8.14 3.43
N SER A 32 22.44 -7.78 4.43
CA SER A 32 22.32 -8.52 5.69
C SER A 32 21.55 -9.85 5.51
N ASP A 33 21.66 -10.76 6.47
CA ASP A 33 20.88 -12.02 6.48
C ASP A 33 19.36 -11.76 6.40
N THR A 34 18.90 -10.68 7.03
CA THR A 34 17.49 -10.26 7.00
C THR A 34 17.07 -9.78 5.62
N GLU A 35 17.91 -9.03 4.90
CA GLU A 35 17.67 -8.64 3.51
C GLU A 35 17.67 -9.86 2.58
N GLN A 36 18.62 -10.79 2.75
CA GLN A 36 18.69 -12.01 1.95
C GLN A 36 17.46 -12.90 2.17
N THR A 37 17.03 -13.07 3.43
CA THR A 37 15.81 -13.81 3.76
C THR A 37 14.57 -13.19 3.09
N ALA A 38 14.47 -11.85 3.06
CA ALA A 38 13.37 -11.17 2.37
C ALA A 38 13.42 -11.36 0.85
N ALA A 39 14.61 -11.34 0.25
CA ALA A 39 14.79 -11.66 -1.17
C ALA A 39 14.38 -13.12 -1.47
N ASP A 40 14.79 -14.07 -0.64
CA ASP A 40 14.46 -15.48 -0.80
C ASP A 40 12.94 -15.73 -0.68
N HIS A 41 12.27 -15.06 0.28
CA HIS A 41 10.81 -15.11 0.39
C HIS A 41 10.11 -14.56 -0.85
N LEU A 42 10.58 -13.44 -1.41
CA LEU A 42 10.04 -12.89 -2.66
C LEU A 42 10.22 -13.87 -3.82
N GLN A 43 11.40 -14.48 -3.94
CA GLN A 43 11.69 -15.45 -4.99
C GLN A 43 10.84 -16.71 -4.86
N GLN A 44 10.65 -17.21 -3.64
CA GLN A 44 9.76 -18.36 -3.40
C GLN A 44 8.31 -18.02 -3.74
N TRP A 45 7.83 -16.83 -3.35
CA TRP A 45 6.48 -16.35 -3.68
C TRP A 45 6.25 -16.25 -5.19
N ILE A 46 7.25 -15.78 -5.94
CA ILE A 46 7.23 -15.72 -7.41
C ILE A 46 7.22 -17.13 -8.03
N LYS A 47 8.03 -18.04 -7.48
CA LYS A 47 8.12 -19.44 -7.94
C LYS A 47 6.82 -20.20 -7.73
N GLU A 48 6.07 -19.89 -6.67
CA GLU A 48 4.73 -20.44 -6.42
C GLU A 48 3.66 -19.83 -7.33
N GLY A 49 3.99 -18.82 -8.13
CA GLY A 49 3.06 -18.16 -9.06
C GLY A 49 2.10 -17.18 -8.36
N TYR A 50 2.32 -16.87 -7.09
CA TYR A 50 1.42 -16.04 -6.27
C TYR A 50 1.38 -14.57 -6.68
N GLN A 51 2.26 -14.13 -7.58
CA GLN A 51 2.24 -12.81 -8.21
C GLN A 51 1.18 -12.63 -9.28
N ALA A 52 0.52 -13.72 -9.71
CA ALA A 52 -0.41 -13.69 -10.84
C ALA A 52 0.25 -13.02 -12.07
N ASP A 53 -0.38 -12.01 -12.68
CA ASP A 53 0.15 -11.34 -13.88
C ASP A 53 1.10 -10.17 -13.56
N MET A 54 1.49 -9.98 -12.28
CA MET A 54 2.34 -8.87 -11.85
C MET A 54 3.83 -9.12 -12.18
N ALA A 55 4.15 -9.26 -13.46
CA ALA A 55 5.50 -9.60 -13.95
C ALA A 55 6.60 -8.63 -13.46
N TRP A 56 6.25 -7.38 -13.13
CA TRP A 56 7.18 -6.40 -12.57
C TRP A 56 7.72 -6.79 -11.18
N MET A 57 7.12 -7.77 -10.50
CA MET A 57 7.59 -8.30 -9.22
C MET A 57 8.92 -9.06 -9.33
N ASP A 58 9.25 -9.57 -10.52
CA ASP A 58 10.49 -10.34 -10.79
C ASP A 58 11.71 -9.46 -11.10
N SER A 59 11.58 -8.13 -10.96
CA SER A 59 12.71 -7.22 -11.18
C SER A 59 13.84 -7.48 -10.17
N PRO A 60 15.10 -7.67 -10.59
CA PRO A 60 16.25 -7.86 -9.69
C PRO A 60 16.43 -6.70 -8.70
N LYS A 61 16.01 -5.49 -9.07
CA LYS A 61 16.04 -4.31 -8.20
C LYS A 61 15.17 -4.47 -6.94
N ARG A 62 14.13 -5.31 -6.98
CA ARG A 62 13.28 -5.64 -5.82
C ARG A 62 13.99 -6.52 -4.80
N GLN A 63 15.01 -7.25 -5.22
CA GLN A 63 15.79 -8.12 -4.34
C GLN A 63 16.96 -7.38 -3.68
N ASN A 64 17.45 -6.30 -4.30
CA ASN A 64 18.61 -5.56 -3.79
C ASN A 64 18.49 -4.05 -4.03
N VAL A 65 18.26 -3.30 -2.94
CA VAL A 65 18.11 -1.85 -2.96
C VAL A 65 19.35 -1.11 -3.47
N ARG A 66 20.55 -1.73 -3.39
CA ARG A 66 21.81 -1.18 -3.92
C ARG A 66 21.80 -1.08 -5.44
N GLN A 67 20.96 -1.86 -6.13
CA GLN A 67 20.73 -1.72 -7.57
C GLN A 67 19.75 -0.59 -7.91
N VAL A 68 18.99 -0.11 -6.92
CA VAL A 68 18.11 1.06 -7.06
C VAL A 68 18.94 2.33 -6.93
N LEU A 69 19.72 2.46 -5.87
CA LEU A 69 20.65 3.56 -5.66
C LEU A 69 22.05 3.01 -5.30
N PRO A 70 23.01 3.03 -6.23
CA PRO A 70 24.39 2.65 -5.92
C PRO A 70 24.95 3.51 -4.78
N GLY A 71 25.56 2.87 -3.78
CA GLY A 71 26.11 3.57 -2.61
C GLY A 71 25.09 4.01 -1.57
N VAL A 72 23.84 3.55 -1.64
CA VAL A 72 22.83 3.78 -0.60
C VAL A 72 23.37 3.38 0.79
N ARG A 73 23.16 4.25 1.78
CA ARG A 73 23.57 4.05 3.19
C ARG A 73 22.41 4.09 4.16
N SER A 74 21.33 4.79 3.80
CA SER A 74 20.12 4.86 4.62
C SER A 74 18.85 4.86 3.78
N ILE A 75 17.76 4.36 4.36
CA ILE A 75 16.42 4.44 3.81
C ILE A 75 15.53 5.09 4.86
N ILE A 76 15.05 6.29 4.55
CA ILE A 76 14.07 7.02 5.37
C ILE A 76 12.69 6.55 4.92
N CYS A 77 12.01 5.79 5.77
CA CYS A 77 10.65 5.33 5.54
C CYS A 77 9.68 6.29 6.22
N VAL A 78 8.60 6.62 5.52
CA VAL A 78 7.54 7.50 6.02
C VAL A 78 6.19 6.81 5.91
N ALA A 79 5.27 7.15 6.82
CA ALA A 79 3.89 6.68 6.76
C ALA A 79 2.91 7.84 6.86
N LEU A 80 1.82 7.73 6.09
CA LEU A 80 0.73 8.69 6.10
C LEU A 80 -0.62 7.99 6.31
N ASN A 81 -1.28 8.31 7.42
CA ASN A 81 -2.59 7.78 7.78
C ASN A 81 -3.66 8.21 6.77
N TYR A 82 -4.44 7.26 6.29
CA TYR A 82 -5.56 7.51 5.38
C TYR A 82 -6.92 7.04 5.92
N TYR A 83 -6.97 6.59 7.17
CA TYR A 83 -8.22 6.09 7.73
C TYR A 83 -9.29 7.17 7.77
N THR A 84 -10.42 6.91 7.12
CA THR A 84 -11.62 7.75 7.19
C THR A 84 -12.75 6.92 7.79
N PRO A 85 -13.47 7.40 8.82
CA PRO A 85 -14.44 6.59 9.57
C PRO A 85 -15.81 6.46 8.86
N HIS A 86 -15.86 6.52 7.54
CA HIS A 86 -17.10 6.30 6.78
C HIS A 86 -17.39 4.80 6.64
N PRO A 87 -18.59 4.31 6.97
CA PRO A 87 -18.91 2.89 6.83
C PRO A 87 -18.81 2.42 5.37
N GLN A 88 -18.67 1.10 5.17
CA GLN A 88 -18.93 0.50 3.87
C GLN A 88 -20.45 0.44 3.65
N PRO A 89 -20.94 0.59 2.41
CA PRO A 89 -22.36 0.44 2.12
C PRO A 89 -22.85 -0.97 2.46
N THR A 90 -24.07 -1.05 2.99
CA THR A 90 -24.75 -2.31 3.35
C THR A 90 -25.83 -2.71 2.35
N ASP A 91 -26.28 -1.77 1.51
CA ASP A 91 -27.25 -2.04 0.44
C ASP A 91 -26.61 -2.97 -0.61
N PRO A 92 -27.23 -4.13 -0.92
CA PRO A 92 -26.75 -5.03 -1.96
C PRO A 92 -26.64 -4.39 -3.35
N ALA A 93 -27.40 -3.33 -3.64
CA ALA A 93 -27.34 -2.60 -4.91
C ALA A 93 -26.13 -1.64 -5.01
N GLN A 94 -25.35 -1.47 -3.93
CA GLN A 94 -24.22 -0.56 -3.87
C GLN A 94 -22.88 -1.31 -3.86
N GLY A 95 -21.91 -0.75 -4.59
CA GLY A 95 -20.54 -1.23 -4.66
C GLY A 95 -19.67 -0.71 -3.52
N LYS A 96 -18.69 -1.50 -3.12
CA LYS A 96 -17.69 -1.16 -2.10
C LYS A 96 -16.36 -0.80 -2.76
N ILE A 97 -15.81 0.32 -2.33
CA ILE A 97 -14.48 0.80 -2.70
C ILE A 97 -13.61 0.77 -1.45
N SER A 98 -12.43 0.17 -1.56
CA SER A 98 -11.44 0.13 -0.48
C SER A 98 -11.04 1.53 -0.04
N ARG A 99 -10.87 1.71 1.28
CA ARG A 99 -10.63 3.01 1.92
C ARG A 99 -9.47 3.78 1.31
N TYR A 100 -8.42 3.08 0.87
CA TYR A 100 -7.23 3.71 0.30
C TYR A 100 -7.52 4.52 -0.96
N ALA A 101 -8.60 4.20 -1.69
CA ALA A 101 -8.85 4.74 -3.02
C ALA A 101 -10.00 5.76 -3.06
N ARG A 102 -10.64 6.05 -1.92
CA ARG A 102 -11.85 6.87 -1.85
C ARG A 102 -11.59 8.37 -2.04
N GLY A 103 -10.42 8.86 -1.64
CA GLY A 103 -10.01 10.25 -1.78
C GLY A 103 -9.13 10.51 -3.01
N ARG A 104 -8.33 11.57 -2.92
CA ARG A 104 -7.29 11.90 -3.90
C ARG A 104 -6.24 10.80 -3.96
N ASP A 105 -5.69 10.61 -5.15
CA ASP A 105 -4.59 9.70 -5.41
C ASP A 105 -3.41 9.93 -4.46
N TYR A 106 -3.14 8.92 -3.62
CA TYR A 106 -2.11 8.98 -2.59
C TYR A 106 -0.71 9.16 -3.17
N HIS A 107 -0.43 8.64 -4.37
CA HIS A 107 0.85 8.83 -5.03
C HIS A 107 1.17 10.32 -5.19
N ARG A 108 0.18 11.13 -5.56
CA ARG A 108 0.36 12.58 -5.72
C ARG A 108 0.64 13.27 -4.39
N VAL A 109 -0.03 12.84 -3.33
CA VAL A 109 0.14 13.41 -1.98
C VAL A 109 1.51 13.04 -1.42
N LEU A 110 1.89 11.76 -1.49
CA LEU A 110 3.19 11.28 -1.01
C LEU A 110 4.34 11.84 -1.84
N HIS A 111 4.30 11.77 -3.18
CA HIS A 111 5.39 12.28 -4.01
C HIS A 111 5.64 13.78 -3.81
N LYS A 112 4.61 14.59 -3.58
CA LYS A 112 4.79 16.02 -3.27
C LYS A 112 5.62 16.20 -2.00
N ARG A 113 5.33 15.43 -0.94
CA ARG A 113 6.02 15.52 0.36
C ARG A 113 7.40 14.87 0.31
N LEU A 114 7.52 13.70 -0.32
CA LEU A 114 8.79 13.01 -0.53
C LEU A 114 9.76 13.86 -1.36
N LYS A 115 9.28 14.53 -2.41
CA LYS A 115 10.10 15.46 -3.18
C LYS A 115 10.62 16.60 -2.31
N ALA A 116 9.76 17.22 -1.49
CA ALA A 116 10.18 18.28 -0.58
C ALA A 116 11.24 17.80 0.43
N LEU A 117 11.07 16.60 0.99
CA LEU A 117 12.06 15.99 1.88
C LEU A 117 13.39 15.71 1.15
N SER A 118 13.33 15.22 -0.09
CA SER A 118 14.49 14.97 -0.95
C SER A 118 15.26 16.26 -1.23
N ASP A 119 14.57 17.28 -1.74
CA ASP A 119 15.18 18.56 -2.10
C ASP A 119 15.85 19.19 -0.87
N TRP A 120 15.19 19.14 0.29
CA TRP A 120 15.76 19.64 1.55
C TRP A 120 16.99 18.87 1.99
N LEU A 121 16.96 17.53 1.97
CA LEU A 121 18.10 16.71 2.41
C LEU A 121 19.34 16.95 1.53
N GLU A 122 19.15 17.04 0.21
CA GLU A 122 20.23 17.34 -0.73
C GLU A 122 20.81 18.74 -0.50
N GLN A 123 19.95 19.74 -0.28
CA GLN A 123 20.38 21.13 -0.03
C GLN A 123 21.17 21.27 1.27
N GLU A 124 20.67 20.71 2.38
CA GLU A 124 21.34 20.79 3.68
C GLU A 124 22.67 20.02 3.69
N ALA A 125 22.70 18.82 3.08
CA ALA A 125 23.93 18.04 2.97
C ALA A 125 24.96 18.75 2.07
N GLN A 126 24.53 19.36 0.97
CA GLN A 126 25.39 20.20 0.11
C GLN A 126 25.92 21.43 0.86
N ALA A 127 25.09 22.12 1.64
CA ALA A 127 25.50 23.27 2.46
C ALA A 127 26.48 22.89 3.59
N ALA A 128 26.47 21.62 4.01
CA ALA A 128 27.46 21.04 4.91
C ALA A 128 28.75 20.56 4.21
N GLY A 129 28.87 20.71 2.89
CA GLY A 129 30.01 20.22 2.13
C GLY A 129 30.03 18.69 1.95
N HIS A 130 28.88 18.04 2.10
CA HIS A 130 28.71 16.59 2.01
C HIS A 130 27.61 16.25 0.98
N PRO A 131 27.86 16.40 -0.33
CA PRO A 131 26.87 16.09 -1.36
C PRO A 131 26.41 14.63 -1.27
N VAL A 132 25.10 14.41 -1.37
CA VAL A 132 24.50 13.08 -1.34
C VAL A 132 23.59 12.87 -2.55
N GLN A 133 23.33 11.61 -2.89
CA GLN A 133 22.34 11.26 -3.89
C GLN A 133 21.08 10.76 -3.20
N VAL A 134 19.92 11.19 -3.70
CA VAL A 134 18.63 10.79 -3.16
C VAL A 134 17.73 10.21 -4.24
N ARG A 135 16.95 9.18 -3.89
CA ARG A 135 15.81 8.70 -4.70
C ARG A 135 14.63 8.41 -3.80
N TYR A 136 13.44 8.82 -4.20
CA TYR A 136 12.21 8.54 -3.45
C TYR A 136 11.21 7.76 -4.29
N TYR A 137 10.39 6.98 -3.60
CA TYR A 137 9.34 6.15 -4.19
C TYR A 137 8.15 6.03 -3.24
N ALA A 138 6.99 5.74 -3.82
CA ALA A 138 5.81 5.22 -3.13
C ALA A 138 5.11 4.26 -4.10
N ASP A 139 4.92 2.99 -3.71
CA ASP A 139 4.24 1.89 -4.44
C ASP A 139 4.86 1.48 -5.79
N THR A 140 5.07 2.45 -6.67
CA THR A 140 5.49 2.28 -8.07
C THR A 140 6.99 1.99 -8.23
N GLY A 141 7.76 2.10 -7.15
CA GLY A 141 9.19 1.81 -7.15
C GLY A 141 9.50 0.31 -7.10
N PRO A 142 10.75 -0.08 -7.40
CA PRO A 142 11.23 -1.45 -7.19
C PRO A 142 11.69 -1.67 -5.75
N VAL A 143 11.27 -0.85 -4.78
CA VAL A 143 11.62 -1.02 -3.37
C VAL A 143 10.59 -1.96 -2.72
N GLN A 144 11.01 -2.69 -1.68
CA GLN A 144 10.09 -3.48 -0.86
C GLN A 144 9.60 -2.62 0.31
N ASP A 145 8.63 -1.73 0.05
CA ASP A 145 8.17 -0.67 0.98
C ASP A 145 7.84 -1.24 2.36
N LYS A 146 7.13 -2.39 2.38
CA LYS A 146 6.70 -3.04 3.62
C LYS A 146 7.85 -3.63 4.43
N PHE A 147 8.84 -4.21 3.75
CA PHE A 147 10.04 -4.74 4.39
C PHE A 147 10.84 -3.60 5.03
N TRP A 148 11.11 -2.54 4.27
CA TRP A 148 11.90 -1.42 4.77
C TRP A 148 11.18 -0.63 5.84
N ALA A 149 9.86 -0.44 5.75
CA ALA A 149 9.07 0.14 6.83
C ALA A 149 9.17 -0.65 8.14
N GLN A 150 9.24 -2.00 8.06
CA GLN A 150 9.50 -2.83 9.24
C GLN A 150 10.93 -2.62 9.76
N GLN A 151 11.94 -2.63 8.90
CA GLN A 151 13.34 -2.44 9.31
C GLN A 151 13.57 -1.05 9.95
N ALA A 152 12.89 -0.04 9.41
CA ALA A 152 12.91 1.34 9.90
C ALA A 152 12.05 1.55 11.15
N GLY A 153 11.40 0.51 11.69
CA GLY A 153 10.64 0.63 12.93
C GLY A 153 9.30 1.38 12.83
N LEU A 154 8.73 1.57 11.63
CA LEU A 154 7.38 2.19 11.49
C LEU A 154 6.30 1.29 12.09
N GLY A 155 6.51 -0.03 12.00
CA GLY A 155 5.54 -1.04 12.39
C GLY A 155 6.11 -2.44 12.24
N TRP A 156 5.23 -3.44 12.28
CA TRP A 156 5.59 -4.83 11.99
C TRP A 156 4.75 -5.35 10.82
N LEU A 157 5.31 -6.29 10.06
CA LEU A 157 4.56 -7.02 9.05
C LEU A 157 3.57 -7.97 9.75
N ALA A 158 2.28 -7.83 9.44
CA ALA A 158 1.22 -8.65 10.01
C ALA A 158 0.90 -9.86 9.12
N LYS A 159 0.17 -10.83 9.69
CA LYS A 159 -0.16 -12.08 8.99
C LYS A 159 -0.96 -11.89 7.70
N ASN A 160 -1.64 -10.75 7.54
CA ASN A 160 -2.34 -10.36 6.30
C ASN A 160 -1.43 -9.68 5.26
N GLY A 161 -0.13 -9.60 5.52
CA GLY A 161 0.85 -8.98 4.63
C GLY A 161 0.88 -7.45 4.66
N ASN A 162 0.18 -6.77 5.57
CA ASN A 162 0.25 -5.32 5.73
C ASN A 162 1.18 -4.92 6.89
N VAL A 163 1.78 -3.73 6.79
CA VAL A 163 2.48 -3.11 7.93
C VAL A 163 1.44 -2.56 8.89
N ILE A 164 1.55 -2.90 10.17
CA ILE A 164 0.71 -2.35 11.24
C ILE A 164 1.57 -1.43 12.10
N THR A 165 1.11 -0.20 12.26
CA THR A 165 1.66 0.77 13.21
C THR A 165 0.87 0.70 14.53
N ARG A 166 1.51 1.01 15.65
CA ARG A 166 0.82 1.02 16.96
C ARG A 166 -0.29 2.06 17.10
N GLN A 167 -0.23 3.14 16.33
CA GLN A 167 -1.09 4.33 16.51
C GLN A 167 -2.16 4.49 15.43
N TYR A 168 -1.96 3.92 14.25
CA TYR A 168 -2.88 4.08 13.11
C TYR A 168 -3.35 2.73 12.56
N GLY A 169 -2.89 1.62 13.15
CA GLY A 169 -3.12 0.29 12.60
C GLY A 169 -2.42 0.14 11.23
N SER A 170 -3.07 -0.54 10.29
CA SER A 170 -2.59 -0.71 8.91
C SER A 170 -3.11 0.34 7.93
N TRP A 171 -3.88 1.32 8.39
CA TRP A 171 -4.44 2.38 7.54
C TRP A 171 -3.42 3.47 7.21
N VAL A 172 -2.25 3.08 6.73
CA VAL A 172 -1.16 3.99 6.35
C VAL A 172 -0.69 3.72 4.93
N PHE A 173 -0.47 4.78 4.16
CA PHE A 173 0.35 4.73 2.96
C PHE A 173 1.81 4.75 3.37
N LEU A 174 2.65 4.03 2.61
CA LEU A 174 4.09 4.00 2.81
C LEU A 174 4.77 4.79 1.69
N GLY A 175 5.90 5.39 2.03
CA GLY A 175 6.85 5.89 1.05
C GLY A 175 8.25 5.83 1.63
N GLU A 176 9.22 5.95 0.74
CA GLU A 176 10.62 5.76 1.09
C GLU A 176 11.51 6.75 0.35
N LEU A 177 12.61 7.09 1.00
CA LEU A 177 13.67 7.92 0.47
C LEU A 177 15.01 7.25 0.74
N LEU A 178 15.63 6.77 -0.33
CA LEU A 178 16.96 6.16 -0.34
C LEU A 178 17.97 7.30 -0.42
N THR A 179 19.02 7.23 0.39
CA THR A 179 20.08 8.23 0.38
C THR A 179 21.45 7.59 0.58
N THR A 180 22.47 8.19 -0.03
CA THR A 180 23.88 7.86 0.25
C THR A 180 24.37 8.47 1.56
N LEU A 181 23.54 9.28 2.24
CA LEU A 181 23.82 9.80 3.57
C LEU A 181 23.72 8.67 4.61
N GLU A 182 24.72 8.57 5.48
CA GLU A 182 24.66 7.70 6.65
C GLU A 182 23.88 8.39 7.78
N LEU A 183 22.84 7.71 8.28
CA LEU A 183 21.97 8.17 9.35
C LEU A 183 21.87 7.10 10.43
N GLU A 184 21.71 7.54 11.67
CA GLU A 184 21.47 6.63 12.80
C GLU A 184 20.14 5.87 12.59
N PRO A 185 20.15 4.52 12.56
CA PRO A 185 18.97 3.73 12.29
C PRO A 185 18.07 3.58 13.51
N ASP A 186 16.78 3.41 13.24
CA ASP A 186 15.79 2.98 14.22
C ASP A 186 15.80 1.46 14.40
N ARG A 187 15.08 0.99 15.42
CA ARG A 187 14.96 -0.44 15.72
C ARG A 187 13.65 -1.00 15.17
N PRO A 188 13.68 -2.17 14.49
CA PRO A 188 12.46 -2.84 14.04
C PRO A 188 11.49 -3.11 15.19
N HIS A 189 10.19 -2.96 14.95
CA HIS A 189 9.18 -3.29 15.94
C HIS A 189 9.03 -4.82 16.11
N PRO A 190 8.80 -5.31 17.34
CA PRO A 190 8.43 -6.71 17.54
C PRO A 190 7.06 -7.01 16.91
N ASN A 191 6.87 -8.25 16.46
CA ASN A 191 5.60 -8.68 15.91
C ASN A 191 4.52 -8.75 17.01
N HIS A 192 3.33 -8.21 16.73
CA HIS A 192 2.21 -8.20 17.68
C HIS A 192 0.95 -8.92 17.20
N CYS A 193 1.06 -9.81 16.21
CA CYS A 193 -0.07 -10.66 15.80
C CYS A 193 -0.34 -11.80 16.80
N GLY A 194 0.71 -12.33 17.46
CA GLY A 194 0.59 -13.47 18.38
C GLY A 194 -0.13 -14.66 17.73
N THR A 195 -1.06 -15.27 18.47
CA THR A 195 -1.86 -16.42 18.00
C THR A 195 -3.07 -16.01 17.14
N CYS A 196 -3.33 -14.72 16.93
CA CYS A 196 -4.51 -14.26 16.18
C CYS A 196 -4.51 -14.77 14.72
N THR A 197 -5.67 -15.25 14.25
CA THR A 197 -5.90 -15.73 12.87
C THR A 197 -7.02 -15.00 12.13
N ARG A 198 -7.65 -13.99 12.75
CA ARG A 198 -8.87 -13.34 12.22
C ARG A 198 -8.83 -12.95 10.74
N CYS A 199 -7.69 -12.46 10.26
CA CYS A 199 -7.54 -12.06 8.85
C CYS A 199 -7.49 -13.26 7.89
N LEU A 200 -6.89 -14.38 8.30
CA LEU A 200 -6.90 -15.63 7.54
C LEU A 200 -8.34 -16.16 7.49
N ASP A 201 -8.99 -16.26 8.65
CA ASP A 201 -10.34 -16.83 8.80
C ASP A 201 -11.40 -16.02 8.04
N ALA A 202 -11.25 -14.69 8.00
CA ALA A 202 -12.21 -13.81 7.34
C ALA A 202 -12.00 -13.67 5.83
N CYS A 203 -10.84 -14.06 5.30
CA CYS A 203 -10.54 -13.91 3.88
C CYS A 203 -11.43 -14.85 3.05
N PRO A 204 -12.38 -14.32 2.26
CA PRO A 204 -13.45 -15.14 1.68
C PRO A 204 -12.96 -16.11 0.62
N THR A 205 -11.80 -15.85 0.03
CA THR A 205 -11.18 -16.67 -1.02
C THR A 205 -9.98 -17.46 -0.50
N GLY A 206 -9.63 -17.33 0.79
CA GLY A 206 -8.43 -17.92 1.37
C GLY A 206 -7.12 -17.43 0.74
N ALA A 207 -7.08 -16.18 0.29
CA ALA A 207 -5.91 -15.58 -0.36
C ALA A 207 -4.71 -15.46 0.59
N ILE A 208 -4.92 -15.37 1.90
CA ILE A 208 -3.84 -15.46 2.89
C ILE A 208 -3.62 -16.95 3.17
N THR A 209 -2.77 -17.60 2.37
CA THR A 209 -2.61 -19.07 2.34
C THR A 209 -1.99 -19.61 3.62
N GLN A 210 -1.14 -18.81 4.25
CA GLN A 210 -0.56 -19.01 5.57
C GLN A 210 -0.14 -17.65 6.14
N PRO A 211 0.23 -17.55 7.44
CA PRO A 211 0.73 -16.30 7.99
C PRO A 211 1.79 -15.63 7.10
N TYR A 212 1.58 -14.36 6.77
CA TYR A 212 2.47 -13.50 5.99
C TYR A 212 2.53 -13.76 4.48
N VAL A 213 1.84 -14.79 3.97
CA VAL A 213 1.86 -15.17 2.55
C VAL A 213 0.49 -14.90 1.93
N VAL A 214 0.47 -14.09 0.87
CA VAL A 214 -0.75 -13.72 0.14
C VAL A 214 -0.65 -14.20 -1.30
N ASP A 215 -1.52 -15.09 -1.73
CA ASP A 215 -1.69 -15.49 -3.12
C ASP A 215 -2.57 -14.46 -3.86
N ALA A 216 -1.97 -13.70 -4.79
CA ALA A 216 -2.69 -12.69 -5.56
C ALA A 216 -3.74 -13.32 -6.49
N ASN A 217 -3.54 -14.56 -6.96
CA ASN A 217 -4.51 -15.28 -7.79
C ASN A 217 -5.83 -15.59 -7.07
N ARG A 218 -5.85 -15.38 -5.75
CA ARG A 218 -7.04 -15.55 -4.91
C ARG A 218 -7.50 -14.22 -4.32
N CYS A 219 -6.71 -13.16 -4.41
CA CYS A 219 -6.99 -11.92 -3.70
C CYS A 219 -8.02 -11.06 -4.45
N ILE A 220 -9.15 -10.74 -3.80
CA ILE A 220 -10.18 -9.84 -4.36
C ILE A 220 -9.58 -8.49 -4.77
N ALA A 221 -8.63 -7.96 -3.97
CA ALA A 221 -7.97 -6.70 -4.31
C ALA A 221 -7.23 -6.82 -5.65
N TYR A 222 -6.43 -7.87 -5.86
CA TYR A 222 -5.77 -8.12 -7.14
C TYR A 222 -6.78 -8.17 -8.30
N HIS A 223 -7.84 -8.97 -8.15
CA HIS A 223 -8.80 -9.16 -9.25
C HIS A 223 -9.58 -7.88 -9.60
N THR A 224 -9.83 -7.03 -8.63
CA THR A 224 -10.59 -5.80 -8.84
C THR A 224 -9.72 -4.63 -9.31
N ILE A 225 -8.40 -4.64 -9.03
CA ILE A 225 -7.50 -3.51 -9.33
C ILE A 225 -6.44 -3.79 -10.42
N GLU A 226 -5.92 -5.02 -10.51
CA GLU A 226 -4.80 -5.37 -11.40
C GLU A 226 -5.20 -6.31 -12.53
N ASN A 227 -6.01 -7.34 -12.25
CA ASN A 227 -6.35 -8.37 -13.23
C ASN A 227 -6.95 -7.75 -14.49
N ARG A 228 -6.28 -7.91 -15.64
CA ARG A 228 -6.68 -7.31 -16.92
C ARG A 228 -7.55 -8.23 -17.78
N ALA A 229 -7.86 -9.45 -17.34
CA ALA A 229 -8.72 -10.37 -18.07
C ALA A 229 -10.12 -9.79 -18.30
N ASP A 230 -10.77 -10.17 -19.40
CA ASP A 230 -12.11 -9.66 -19.73
C ASP A 230 -13.19 -10.14 -18.75
N THR A 231 -13.00 -11.31 -18.14
CA THR A 231 -13.88 -11.87 -17.12
C THR A 231 -13.13 -12.15 -15.82
N LEU A 232 -13.87 -12.17 -14.71
CA LEU A 232 -13.34 -12.59 -13.42
C LEU A 232 -13.44 -14.11 -13.28
N PRO A 233 -12.48 -14.79 -12.61
CA PRO A 233 -12.56 -16.23 -12.42
C PRO A 233 -13.78 -16.66 -11.58
N ASP A 234 -14.35 -17.82 -11.89
CA ASP A 234 -15.49 -18.39 -11.14
C ASP A 234 -15.16 -18.66 -9.67
N THR A 235 -13.88 -18.84 -9.34
CA THR A 235 -13.39 -18.97 -7.96
C THR A 235 -13.38 -17.65 -7.18
N ILE A 236 -13.63 -16.52 -7.84
CA ILE A 236 -13.59 -15.17 -7.25
C ILE A 236 -14.98 -14.53 -7.22
N VAL A 237 -15.75 -14.66 -8.30
CA VAL A 237 -17.05 -13.99 -8.48
C VAL A 237 -18.00 -14.19 -7.29
N PRO A 238 -18.21 -15.42 -6.77
CA PRO A 238 -19.10 -15.65 -5.62
C PRO A 238 -18.65 -14.96 -4.32
N HIS A 239 -17.37 -14.58 -4.24
CA HIS A 239 -16.73 -14.06 -3.04
C HIS A 239 -16.50 -12.55 -3.07
N LEU A 240 -16.88 -11.85 -4.16
CA LEU A 240 -16.64 -10.41 -4.32
C LEU A 240 -17.27 -9.57 -3.20
N LYS A 241 -18.36 -10.00 -2.56
CA LYS A 241 -19.01 -9.28 -1.43
C LYS A 241 -19.24 -7.77 -1.71
N ASN A 242 -19.59 -7.45 -2.95
CA ASN A 242 -19.78 -6.12 -3.53
C ASN A 242 -18.50 -5.26 -3.67
N TRP A 243 -17.30 -5.80 -3.46
CA TRP A 243 -16.05 -5.09 -3.71
C TRP A 243 -15.84 -4.86 -5.20
N VAL A 244 -16.03 -3.63 -5.66
CA VAL A 244 -15.79 -3.21 -7.06
C VAL A 244 -14.35 -2.75 -7.29
N ALA A 245 -13.67 -2.30 -6.22
CA ALA A 245 -12.27 -1.85 -6.28
C ALA A 245 -11.56 -2.04 -4.92
N GLY A 246 -10.54 -2.88 -4.90
CA GLY A 246 -9.80 -3.25 -3.69
C GLY A 246 -10.60 -4.16 -2.77
N CYS A 247 -10.05 -4.46 -1.60
CA CYS A 247 -10.74 -5.23 -0.54
C CYS A 247 -10.12 -4.92 0.81
N ASP A 248 -10.95 -4.57 1.80
CA ASP A 248 -10.47 -4.22 3.13
C ASP A 248 -10.72 -5.29 4.20
N ILE A 249 -11.34 -6.43 3.85
CA ILE A 249 -11.80 -7.41 4.84
C ILE A 249 -10.70 -7.82 5.83
N CYS A 250 -9.50 -8.13 5.34
CA CYS A 250 -8.39 -8.55 6.20
C CYS A 250 -7.83 -7.44 7.10
N GLN A 251 -8.12 -6.18 6.77
CA GLN A 251 -7.80 -5.00 7.58
C GLN A 251 -8.93 -4.69 8.56
N GLU A 252 -10.19 -4.72 8.12
CA GLU A 252 -11.38 -4.40 8.93
C GLU A 252 -11.55 -5.35 10.13
N VAL A 253 -11.20 -6.63 9.97
CA VAL A 253 -11.25 -7.62 11.07
C VAL A 253 -10.02 -7.56 12.01
N CYS A 254 -8.99 -6.81 11.65
CA CYS A 254 -7.75 -6.74 12.42
C CYS A 254 -8.00 -6.03 13.76
N PRO A 255 -7.68 -6.63 14.92
CA PRO A 255 -7.88 -5.99 16.23
C PRO A 255 -7.14 -4.65 16.36
N TRP A 256 -6.00 -4.50 15.66
CA TRP A 256 -5.23 -3.26 15.68
C TRP A 256 -5.96 -2.10 14.99
N ASN A 257 -6.70 -2.38 13.91
CA ASN A 257 -7.52 -1.36 13.25
C ASN A 257 -8.79 -1.06 14.04
N ILE A 258 -9.42 -2.07 14.63
CA ILE A 258 -10.64 -1.89 15.43
C ILE A 258 -10.35 -1.04 16.68
N ARG A 259 -9.20 -1.23 17.32
CA ARG A 259 -8.88 -0.58 18.60
C ARG A 259 -8.09 0.71 18.48
N PHE A 260 -7.22 0.84 17.47
CA PHE A 260 -6.24 1.92 17.42
C PHE A 260 -6.31 2.79 16.17
N ALA A 261 -7.18 2.50 15.19
CA ALA A 261 -7.32 3.40 14.05
C ALA A 261 -7.77 4.81 14.49
N GLN A 262 -7.13 5.83 13.91
CA GLN A 262 -7.44 7.24 14.17
C GLN A 262 -7.85 7.90 12.85
N PRO A 263 -8.90 8.73 12.82
CA PRO A 263 -9.24 9.48 11.61
C PRO A 263 -8.06 10.28 11.08
N THR A 264 -7.88 10.30 9.77
CA THR A 264 -6.84 11.11 9.12
C THR A 264 -7.18 12.60 9.20
N ASP A 265 -6.15 13.41 9.42
CA ASP A 265 -6.16 14.87 9.32
C ASP A 265 -5.79 15.38 7.92
N VAL A 266 -5.48 14.47 6.98
CA VAL A 266 -5.13 14.81 5.59
C VAL A 266 -6.41 15.01 4.79
N ALA A 267 -6.72 16.28 4.51
CA ALA A 267 -7.94 16.68 3.79
C ALA A 267 -8.05 16.00 2.41
N GLU A 268 -6.94 15.79 1.70
CA GLU A 268 -6.93 15.13 0.40
C GLU A 268 -7.39 13.67 0.42
N PHE A 269 -7.38 13.01 1.59
CA PHE A 269 -7.83 11.63 1.75
C PHE A 269 -9.31 11.51 2.12
N GLN A 270 -9.99 12.63 2.34
CA GLN A 270 -11.44 12.60 2.56
C GLN A 270 -12.14 12.03 1.31
N PRO A 271 -13.12 11.13 1.49
CA PRO A 271 -13.78 10.48 0.37
C PRO A 271 -14.51 11.48 -0.53
N TYR A 272 -14.42 11.27 -1.84
CA TYR A 272 -15.39 11.89 -2.74
C TYR A 272 -16.79 11.28 -2.49
N PRO A 273 -17.88 12.07 -2.44
CA PRO A 273 -19.21 11.56 -2.13
C PRO A 273 -19.64 10.36 -3.00
N HIS A 274 -19.35 10.40 -4.30
CA HIS A 274 -19.69 9.34 -5.24
C HIS A 274 -18.84 8.05 -5.10
N HIS A 275 -17.82 8.05 -4.24
CA HIS A 275 -17.03 6.85 -3.91
C HIS A 275 -17.52 6.13 -2.64
N LEU A 276 -18.39 6.74 -1.83
CA LEU A 276 -18.84 6.14 -0.57
C LEU A 276 -19.83 5.00 -0.79
N SER A 277 -20.75 5.17 -1.74
CA SER A 277 -21.83 4.23 -2.00
C SER A 277 -22.29 4.27 -3.46
N PRO A 278 -21.41 3.96 -4.43
CA PRO A 278 -21.77 3.98 -5.85
C PRO A 278 -22.80 2.87 -6.19
N SER A 279 -23.80 3.20 -7.01
CA SER A 279 -24.77 2.24 -7.57
C SER A 279 -24.08 1.23 -8.48
N LEU A 280 -24.26 -0.07 -8.23
CA LEU A 280 -23.68 -1.12 -9.07
C LEU A 280 -24.22 -1.06 -10.52
N ALA A 281 -25.51 -0.73 -10.68
CA ALA A 281 -26.12 -0.59 -12.01
C ALA A 281 -25.48 0.55 -12.80
N ASP A 282 -25.24 1.70 -12.15
CA ASP A 282 -24.58 2.84 -12.77
C ASP A 282 -23.14 2.48 -13.13
N LEU A 283 -22.41 1.82 -12.21
CA LEU A 283 -21.03 1.41 -12.46
C LEU A 283 -20.92 0.38 -13.59
N ALA A 284 -21.90 -0.50 -13.74
CA ALA A 284 -21.95 -1.52 -14.80
C ALA A 284 -22.16 -0.92 -16.20
N GLN A 285 -22.73 0.29 -16.28
CA GLN A 285 -23.07 0.97 -17.54
C GLN A 285 -22.32 2.30 -17.73
N ILE A 286 -21.40 2.65 -16.83
CA ILE A 286 -20.70 3.94 -16.85
C ILE A 286 -20.00 4.18 -18.20
N SER A 287 -20.26 5.33 -18.79
CA SER A 287 -19.58 5.76 -20.02
C SER A 287 -18.13 6.14 -19.73
N GLU A 288 -17.28 6.18 -20.76
CA GLU A 288 -15.89 6.62 -20.58
C GLU A 288 -15.79 8.10 -20.13
N ALA A 289 -16.69 8.95 -20.63
CA ALA A 289 -16.75 10.36 -20.25
C ALA A 289 -17.10 10.53 -18.75
N GLU A 290 -18.12 9.81 -18.27
CA GLU A 290 -18.49 9.82 -16.85
C GLU A 290 -17.40 9.20 -15.98
N TRP A 291 -16.73 8.14 -16.46
CA TRP A 291 -15.59 7.55 -15.77
C TRP A 291 -14.46 8.57 -15.57
N ASP A 292 -14.08 9.27 -16.64
CA ASP A 292 -13.01 10.28 -16.58
C ASP A 292 -13.35 11.48 -15.70
N GLU A 293 -14.63 11.88 -15.66
CA GLU A 293 -15.11 12.92 -14.77
C GLU A 293 -15.09 12.48 -13.31
N ARG A 294 -15.76 11.36 -12.99
CA ARG A 294 -15.95 10.89 -11.60
C ARG A 294 -14.63 10.49 -10.95
N PHE A 295 -13.72 9.83 -11.68
CA PHE A 295 -12.50 9.26 -11.09
C PHE A 295 -11.28 10.14 -11.29
N ARG A 296 -11.46 11.39 -11.72
CA ARG A 296 -10.38 12.37 -11.88
C ARG A 296 -9.56 12.50 -10.59
N ALA A 297 -8.24 12.41 -10.73
CA ALA A 297 -7.29 12.55 -9.63
C ALA A 297 -7.44 11.54 -8.47
N SER A 298 -8.16 10.43 -8.66
CA SER A 298 -8.22 9.29 -7.74
C SER A 298 -7.20 8.19 -8.14
N ALA A 299 -6.72 7.44 -7.15
CA ALA A 299 -5.90 6.23 -7.38
C ALA A 299 -6.67 5.16 -8.18
N LEU A 300 -8.00 5.24 -8.21
CA LEU A 300 -8.86 4.32 -8.97
C LEU A 300 -8.67 4.42 -10.49
N ARG A 301 -8.04 5.47 -11.02
CA ARG A 301 -7.73 5.54 -12.46
C ARG A 301 -6.78 4.45 -12.96
N ARG A 302 -6.14 3.70 -12.05
CA ARG A 302 -5.41 2.48 -12.38
C ARG A 302 -6.33 1.37 -12.95
N ILE A 303 -7.61 1.42 -12.60
CA ILE A 303 -8.65 0.53 -13.10
C ILE A 303 -9.21 1.12 -14.39
N LYS A 304 -9.17 0.34 -15.48
CA LYS A 304 -9.70 0.79 -16.77
C LYS A 304 -11.24 0.79 -16.73
N PRO A 305 -11.94 1.66 -17.50
CA PRO A 305 -13.40 1.68 -17.54
C PRO A 305 -14.03 0.30 -17.77
N ALA A 306 -13.45 -0.49 -18.67
CA ALA A 306 -13.91 -1.85 -18.96
C ALA A 306 -13.79 -2.80 -17.75
N MET A 307 -12.70 -2.72 -16.99
CA MET A 307 -12.52 -3.50 -15.75
C MET A 307 -13.53 -3.07 -14.68
N TRP A 308 -13.80 -1.77 -14.60
CA TRP A 308 -14.76 -1.24 -13.66
C TRP A 308 -16.17 -1.79 -13.93
N ARG A 309 -16.61 -1.71 -15.20
CA ARG A 309 -17.87 -2.31 -15.65
C ARG A 309 -17.91 -3.82 -15.41
N ARG A 310 -16.84 -4.54 -15.78
CA ARG A 310 -16.69 -5.98 -15.54
C ARG A 310 -16.91 -6.34 -14.05
N ASN A 311 -16.26 -5.62 -13.14
CA ASN A 311 -16.38 -5.89 -11.70
C ASN A 311 -17.83 -5.69 -11.22
N ALA A 312 -18.47 -4.59 -11.62
CA ALA A 312 -19.86 -4.30 -11.24
C ALA A 312 -20.85 -5.30 -11.84
N GLN A 313 -20.69 -5.66 -13.13
CA GLN A 313 -21.52 -6.65 -13.81
C GLN A 313 -21.40 -8.04 -13.19
N ALA A 314 -20.19 -8.48 -12.85
CA ALA A 314 -19.98 -9.77 -12.18
C ALA A 314 -20.69 -9.83 -10.82
N ILE A 315 -20.73 -8.73 -10.07
CA ILE A 315 -21.46 -8.66 -8.80
C ILE A 315 -22.97 -8.73 -9.04
N LEU A 316 -23.49 -7.97 -10.00
CA LEU A 316 -24.93 -7.96 -10.32
C LEU A 316 -25.42 -9.35 -10.75
N GLN A 317 -24.69 -10.01 -11.66
CA GLN A 317 -25.02 -11.35 -12.15
C GLN A 317 -24.97 -12.41 -11.04
N ASN A 318 -24.05 -12.27 -10.08
CA ASN A 318 -23.96 -13.16 -8.93
C ASN A 318 -25.06 -12.91 -7.87
N GLY A 319 -25.67 -11.72 -7.87
CA GLY A 319 -26.77 -11.35 -6.97
C GLY A 319 -28.16 -11.68 -7.49
N GLU A 320 -28.30 -11.99 -8.78
CA GLU A 320 -29.56 -12.47 -9.36
C GLU A 320 -29.83 -13.90 -8.86
N PRO A 321 -30.99 -14.18 -8.25
CA PRO A 321 -31.37 -15.56 -7.98
C PRO A 321 -31.41 -16.30 -9.32
N SER A 322 -30.68 -17.41 -9.42
CA SER A 322 -30.77 -18.31 -10.57
C SER A 322 -32.25 -18.61 -10.83
N SER A 323 -32.75 -18.23 -12.00
CA SER A 323 -34.12 -18.57 -12.39
C SER A 323 -34.25 -20.11 -12.40
N PRO A 324 -35.35 -20.66 -11.86
CA PRO A 324 -35.52 -22.09 -11.64
C PRO A 324 -35.47 -22.94 -12.92
#